data_AF-A0A2D5UDJ1-F1
#
_entry.id   AF-A0A2D5UDJ1-F1
#
_cell.length_a   1.000
_cell.length_b   1.000
_cell.length_c   1.000
_cell.angle_alpha   90.00
_cell.angle_beta   90.00
_cell.angle_gamma   90.00
#
_symmetry.space_group_name_H-M   'P 1'
#
loop_
_entity.id
_entity.type
_entity.pdbx_description
1 polymer ?
#
loop_
_entity_poly.entity_id
_entity_poly.type
_entity_poly.pdbx_seq_one_letter_code
_entity_poly.pdbx_strand_id
1 'polypeptide(L)'
;MLLIALDFHIDTPLEIAIAGDLLSPDTKTALRAVNRVFLPNKVLAFQSGMDGTDSNNLVPFLDGKVRLESAATVYICENFVCREPLTDADAVEERLRNL
;
A
#
# COMPACT_ATOMS: atom_id res chain seq x y z
N MET A 1 -16.68 17.59 7.76
CA MET A 1 -16.25 16.46 6.90
C MET A 1 -16.57 16.63 5.42
N LEU A 2 -17.14 17.76 4.95
CA LEU A 2 -17.44 17.95 3.52
C LEU A 2 -16.19 18.04 2.64
N LEU A 3 -15.11 18.65 3.15
CA LEU A 3 -13.88 18.88 2.39
C LEU A 3 -13.12 17.58 2.06
N ILE A 4 -13.10 16.58 2.94
CA ILE A 4 -12.40 15.30 2.69
C ILE A 4 -13.15 14.46 1.63
N ALA A 5 -14.49 14.46 1.68
CA ALA A 5 -15.28 13.75 0.67
C ALA A 5 -15.16 14.41 -0.71
N LEU A 6 -15.05 15.75 -0.75
CA LEU A 6 -14.77 16.46 -1.99
C LEU A 6 -13.35 16.13 -2.48
N ASP A 7 -12.34 16.25 -1.63
CA ASP A 7 -10.93 15.94 -1.96
C ASP A 7 -10.80 14.54 -2.58
N PHE A 8 -11.38 13.51 -1.95
CA PHE A 8 -11.42 12.15 -2.50
C PHE A 8 -12.17 12.03 -3.84
N HIS A 9 -13.16 12.89 -4.09
CA HIS A 9 -13.94 12.87 -5.32
C HIS A 9 -13.23 13.54 -6.50
N ILE A 10 -12.39 14.56 -6.24
CA ILE A 10 -11.63 15.27 -7.28
C ILE A 10 -10.20 14.75 -7.45
N ASP A 11 -9.64 14.08 -6.45
CA ASP A 11 -8.28 13.54 -6.47
C ASP A 11 -8.23 12.12 -7.05
N THR A 12 -7.05 11.73 -7.53
CA THR A 12 -6.78 10.33 -7.88
C THR A 12 -6.36 9.59 -6.61
N PRO A 13 -7.05 8.51 -6.22
CA PRO A 13 -6.70 7.80 -5.01
C PRO A 13 -5.30 7.20 -5.11
N LEU A 14 -4.51 7.37 -4.06
CA LEU A 14 -3.23 6.69 -3.95
C LEU A 14 -3.47 5.27 -3.44
N GLU A 15 -3.24 4.27 -4.28
CA GLU A 15 -3.43 2.88 -3.90
C GLU A 15 -2.15 2.30 -3.28
N ILE A 16 -2.24 1.84 -2.03
CA ILE A 16 -1.14 1.23 -1.30
C ILE A 16 -1.48 -0.23 -1.04
N ALA A 17 -0.66 -1.15 -1.56
CA ALA A 17 -0.74 -2.56 -1.22
C ALA A 17 0.42 -2.95 -0.31
N ILE A 18 0.14 -3.69 0.76
CA ILE A 18 1.17 -4.35 1.56
C ILE A 18 1.03 -5.86 1.34
N ALA A 19 2.04 -6.47 0.74
CA ALA A 19 2.15 -7.92 0.62
C ALA A 19 3.04 -8.45 1.75
N GLY A 20 2.51 -9.35 2.57
CA GLY A 20 3.19 -9.79 3.79
C GLY A 20 2.39 -10.80 4.60
N ASP A 21 2.96 -11.22 5.73
CA ASP A 21 2.22 -11.90 6.79
C ASP A 21 1.77 -10.87 7.85
N LEU A 22 0.47 -10.74 8.13
CA LEU A 22 -0.04 -9.77 9.13
C LEU A 22 0.58 -9.96 10.51
N LEU A 23 1.01 -11.18 10.83
CA LEU A 23 1.58 -11.48 12.13
C LEU A 23 3.07 -11.13 12.21
N SER A 24 3.75 -10.99 11.06
CA SER A 24 5.19 -10.80 11.01
C SER A 24 5.62 -9.37 11.42
N PRO A 25 6.80 -9.23 12.07
CA PRO A 25 7.29 -7.93 12.54
C PRO A 25 7.59 -6.91 11.43
N ASP A 26 8.05 -7.38 10.27
CA ASP A 26 8.36 -6.57 9.08
C ASP A 26 7.07 -5.97 8.49
N THR A 27 6.02 -6.75 8.33
CA THR A 27 4.70 -6.26 7.88
C THR A 27 4.13 -5.21 8.82
N LYS A 28 4.23 -5.43 10.13
CA LYS A 28 3.80 -4.43 11.14
C LYS A 28 4.63 -3.14 11.04
N THR A 29 5.90 -3.25 10.66
CA THR A 29 6.78 -2.09 10.47
C THR A 29 6.42 -1.33 9.21
N ALA A 30 6.18 -2.00 8.09
CA ALA A 30 5.65 -1.40 6.86
C ALA A 30 4.30 -0.70 7.09
N LEU A 31 3.38 -1.35 7.80
CA LEU A 31 2.07 -0.78 8.14
C LEU A 31 2.22 0.51 8.98
N ARG A 32 3.15 0.53 9.93
CA ARG A 32 3.45 1.73 10.73
C ARG A 32 4.00 2.86 9.88
N ALA A 33 4.94 2.57 8.97
CA ALA A 33 5.49 3.56 8.04
C ALA A 33 4.38 4.24 7.21
N VAL A 34 3.51 3.43 6.59
CA VAL A 34 2.36 3.94 5.83
C VAL A 34 1.41 4.78 6.67
N ASN A 35 1.18 4.41 7.94
CA ASN A 35 0.27 5.11 8.83
C ASN A 35 0.86 6.37 9.49
N ARG A 36 2.18 6.57 9.48
CA ARG A 36 2.83 7.79 9.99
C ARG A 36 2.72 8.98 9.06
N VAL A 37 2.39 8.74 7.79
CA VAL A 37 2.14 9.80 6.82
C VAL A 37 0.62 9.96 6.64
N PHE A 38 0.14 11.17 6.94
CA PHE A 38 -1.26 11.53 6.73
C PHE A 38 -1.50 11.75 5.23
N LEU A 39 -2.35 10.91 4.65
CA LEU A 39 -2.70 10.92 3.23
C LEU A 39 -4.23 10.81 3.14
N PRO A 40 -4.95 11.91 2.88
CA PRO A 40 -6.41 11.95 2.97
C PRO A 40 -7.09 11.04 1.95
N ASN A 41 -6.48 10.81 0.77
CA ASN A 41 -7.06 10.04 -0.33
C ASN A 41 -6.35 8.70 -0.60
N LYS A 42 -5.71 8.10 0.42
CA LYS A 42 -5.09 6.78 0.27
C LYS A 42 -6.12 5.64 0.43
N VAL A 43 -5.99 4.63 -0.40
CA VAL A 43 -6.60 3.31 -0.20
C VAL A 43 -5.50 2.36 0.22
N LEU A 44 -5.64 1.72 1.38
CA LEU A 44 -4.69 0.72 1.86
C LEU A 44 -5.34 -0.66 1.84
N ALA A 45 -4.75 -1.59 1.12
CA ALA A 45 -5.17 -2.98 1.09
C ALA A 45 -4.01 -3.93 1.41
N PHE A 46 -4.36 -5.12 1.89
CA PHE A 46 -3.42 -6.11 2.35
C PHE A 46 -3.54 -7.39 1.54
N GLN A 47 -2.40 -7.91 1.11
CA GLN A 47 -2.30 -9.20 0.42
C GLN A 47 -1.68 -10.23 1.36
N SER A 48 -2.50 -11.15 1.87
CA SER A 48 -2.09 -12.19 2.84
C SER A 48 -1.62 -13.51 2.22
N GLY A 49 -1.68 -13.65 0.89
CA GLY A 49 -1.28 -14.87 0.19
C GLY A 49 0.18 -14.85 -0.23
N MET A 50 0.87 -15.99 -0.16
CA MET A 50 2.23 -16.17 -0.73
C MET A 50 2.24 -15.92 -2.24
N ASP A 51 1.16 -16.29 -2.93
CA ASP A 51 1.04 -16.22 -4.39
C ASP A 51 0.22 -15.01 -4.87
N GLY A 52 -0.24 -14.16 -3.95
CA GLY A 52 -0.96 -12.94 -4.31
C GLY A 52 -2.33 -13.17 -4.93
N THR A 53 -3.04 -14.30 -4.66
CA THR A 53 -4.30 -14.66 -5.33
C THR A 53 -5.57 -14.55 -4.48
N ASP A 54 -5.45 -14.63 -3.15
CA ASP A 54 -6.63 -14.81 -2.27
C ASP A 54 -7.57 -13.59 -2.20
N SER A 55 -7.06 -12.39 -2.51
CA SER A 55 -7.80 -11.14 -2.36
C SER A 55 -8.16 -10.47 -3.69
N ASN A 56 -7.68 -10.99 -4.83
CA ASN A 56 -7.73 -10.28 -6.12
C ASN A 56 -9.14 -10.11 -6.67
N ASN A 57 -10.04 -11.05 -6.36
CA ASN A 57 -11.43 -10.96 -6.80
C ASN A 57 -12.22 -9.86 -6.08
N LEU A 58 -11.79 -9.45 -4.89
CA LEU A 58 -12.43 -8.39 -4.10
C LEU A 58 -11.73 -7.04 -4.29
N VAL A 59 -10.41 -7.06 -4.44
CA VAL A 59 -9.58 -5.86 -4.56
C VAL A 59 -8.64 -6.01 -5.76
N PRO A 60 -9.06 -5.64 -6.98
CA PRO A 60 -8.33 -5.94 -8.21
C PRO A 60 -6.91 -5.41 -8.27
N PHE A 61 -6.60 -4.27 -7.62
CA PHE A 61 -5.25 -3.69 -7.66
C PHE A 61 -4.21 -4.49 -6.85
N LEU A 62 -4.65 -5.45 -6.04
CA LEU A 62 -3.76 -6.41 -5.36
C LEU A 62 -3.20 -7.48 -6.31
N ASP A 63 -3.70 -7.56 -7.54
CA ASP A 63 -3.25 -8.55 -8.50
C ASP A 63 -1.74 -8.45 -8.79
N GLY A 64 -1.06 -9.59 -8.68
CA GLY A 64 0.39 -9.70 -8.82
C GLY A 64 1.22 -9.00 -7.74
N LYS A 65 0.63 -8.52 -6.63
CA LYS A 65 1.38 -7.93 -5.51
C LYS A 65 1.84 -9.05 -4.58
N VAL A 66 3.15 -9.28 -4.55
CA VAL A 66 3.76 -10.38 -3.81
C VAL A 66 4.87 -9.88 -2.89
N ARG A 67 5.33 -10.73 -1.99
CA ARG A 67 6.53 -10.44 -1.20
C ARG A 67 7.76 -10.54 -2.09
N LEU A 68 8.65 -9.56 -2.00
CA LEU A 68 9.96 -9.58 -2.62
C LEU A 68 11.01 -9.97 -1.58
N GLU A 69 11.97 -10.81 -1.99
CA GLU A 69 13.13 -11.18 -1.16
C GLU A 69 12.78 -11.73 0.23
N SER A 70 11.61 -12.37 0.36
CA SER A 70 11.06 -12.85 1.64
C SER A 70 10.76 -11.75 2.67
N ALA A 71 10.72 -10.48 2.29
CA ALA A 71 10.34 -9.35 3.13
C ALA A 71 8.90 -8.90 2.85
N ALA A 72 8.27 -8.21 3.81
CA ALA A 72 7.07 -7.44 3.53
C ALA A 72 7.36 -6.39 2.45
N THR A 73 6.45 -6.24 1.49
CA THR A 73 6.64 -5.36 0.33
C THR A 73 5.49 -4.39 0.21
N VAL A 74 5.82 -3.11 0.10
CA VAL A 74 4.87 -2.02 -0.09
C VAL A 74 4.89 -1.62 -1.55
N TYR A 75 3.72 -1.69 -2.18
CA TYR A 75 3.48 -1.16 -3.51
C TYR A 75 2.70 0.12 -3.38
N ILE A 76 3.18 1.17 -4.06
CA ILE A 76 2.53 2.47 -4.12
C ILE A 76 2.15 2.69 -5.58
N CYS A 77 0.86 2.71 -5.84
CA CYS A 77 0.28 2.75 -7.16
C CYS A 77 -0.64 3.95 -7.31
N GLU A 78 -0.79 4.39 -8.55
CA GLU A 78 -1.72 5.41 -8.96
C GLU A 78 -2.19 5.05 -10.38
N ASN A 79 -3.49 5.07 -10.63
CA ASN A 79 -4.06 4.74 -11.94
C ASN A 79 -3.58 3.37 -12.47
N PHE A 80 -3.54 2.34 -11.62
CA PHE A 80 -3.08 0.98 -11.94
C PHE A 80 -1.59 0.85 -12.30
N VAL A 81 -0.82 1.92 -12.18
CA VAL A 81 0.63 1.92 -12.39
C VAL A 81 1.32 2.02 -11.04
N CYS A 82 2.13 1.01 -10.72
CA CYS A 82 2.89 1.01 -9.48
C CYS A 82 4.29 1.56 -9.71
N ARG A 83 4.75 2.36 -8.76
CA ARG A 83 6.16 2.73 -8.64
C ARG A 83 6.96 1.50 -8.20
N GLU A 84 8.29 1.65 -8.18
CA GLU A 84 9.17 0.61 -7.66
C GLU A 84 8.75 0.20 -6.24
N PRO A 85 8.55 -1.11 -6.00
CA PRO A 85 8.16 -1.64 -4.70
C PRO A 85 9.25 -1.43 -3.65
N LEU A 86 8.83 -1.20 -2.42
CA LEU A 86 9.73 -0.88 -1.31
C LEU A 86 9.60 -1.93 -0.21
N THR A 87 10.74 -2.39 0.32
CA THR A 87 10.82 -3.31 1.47
C THR A 87 11.33 -2.63 2.74
N ASP A 88 11.98 -1.47 2.59
CA ASP A 88 12.48 -0.65 3.71
C ASP A 88 11.43 0.37 4.19
N ALA A 89 11.27 0.49 5.51
CA ALA A 89 10.24 1.31 6.11
C ALA A 89 10.53 2.82 6.01
N ASP A 90 11.79 3.22 6.13
CA ASP A 90 12.19 4.63 6.03
C ASP A 90 12.02 5.11 4.58
N ALA A 91 12.38 4.28 3.60
CA ALA A 91 12.13 4.54 2.19
C ALA A 91 10.64 4.68 1.87
N VAL A 92 9.77 3.87 2.51
CA VAL A 92 8.31 4.00 2.39
C VAL A 92 7.84 5.35 2.94
N GLU A 93 8.26 5.73 4.14
CA GLU A 93 7.89 7.02 4.73
C GLU A 93 8.36 8.20 3.86
N GLU A 94 9.61 8.16 3.40
CA GLU A 94 10.18 9.20 2.53
C GLU A 94 9.41 9.30 1.22
N ARG A 95 9.12 8.17 0.57
CA ARG A 95 8.35 8.15 -0.67
C ARG A 95 6.99 8.80 -0.46
N LEU A 96 6.26 8.41 0.59
CA LEU A 96 4.92 8.91 0.86
C LEU A 96 4.87 10.40 1.24
N ARG A 97 5.93 10.97 1.80
CA ARG A 97 6.02 12.41 2.12
C ARG A 97 6.27 13.29 0.90
N ASN A 98 6.78 12.68 -0.18
CA ASN A 98 7.19 13.37 -1.40
C ASN A 98 6.19 13.14 -2.57
N LEU A 99 5.02 12.56 -2.26
CA LEU A 99 3.88 12.48 -3.17
C LEU A 99 3.00 13.72 -2.97
#